data_AF-A0A7Y6E4R4-F1
#
_entry.id   AF-A0A7Y6E4R4-F1
#
_cell.length_a   1.000
_cell.length_b   1.000
_cell.length_c   1.000
_cell.angle_alpha   90.00
_cell.angle_beta   90.00
_cell.angle_gamma   90.00
#
_symmetry.space_group_name_H-M   'P 1'
#
loop_
_entity.id
_entity.type
_entity.pdbx_description
1 polymer ?
#
loop_
_entity_poly.entity_id
_entity_poly.type
_entity_poly.pdbx_seq_one_letter_code
_entity_poly.pdbx_strand_id
1 'polypeptide(L)'
;MAAHAPEPSEGSPFGTVPRPCLVDPEQVVEYPNPDELEFQPERASRMATLEAATALSYFRHLSVAPGIKVGGWPGWTQPPRWPECACGRRMEHLITVSSREYDVESGKRWAPIQHVGADIDPRVDSIERGYSPTSLCIGDMGGMYLFICRSCPGTPWAYRFDCS
;
A
#
# COMPACT_ATOMS: atom_id res chain seq x y z
N MET A 1 -28.35 -1.15 2.48
CA MET A 1 -28.10 -2.43 3.17
C MET A 1 -26.61 -2.68 3.08
N ALA A 2 -25.90 -2.73 4.21
CA ALA A 2 -24.51 -3.17 4.19
C ALA A 2 -24.51 -4.66 3.83
N ALA A 3 -23.77 -5.05 2.80
CA ALA A 3 -23.58 -6.47 2.51
C ALA A 3 -22.85 -7.10 3.70
N HIS A 4 -23.32 -8.28 4.15
CA HIS A 4 -22.55 -9.06 5.11
C HIS A 4 -21.23 -9.48 4.45
N ALA A 5 -20.14 -9.40 5.20
CA ALA A 5 -18.86 -9.92 4.73
C ALA A 5 -19.04 -11.43 4.39
N PRO A 6 -18.54 -11.89 3.25
CA PRO A 6 -18.62 -13.31 2.92
C PRO A 6 -17.86 -14.13 3.96
N GLU A 7 -18.43 -15.26 4.36
CA GLU A 7 -17.72 -16.22 5.21
C GLU A 7 -16.49 -16.76 4.46
N PRO A 8 -15.30 -16.79 5.08
CA PRO A 8 -14.13 -17.40 4.48
C PRO A 8 -14.37 -18.88 4.14
N SER A 9 -13.80 -19.35 3.03
CA SER A 9 -13.88 -20.76 2.66
C SER A 9 -13.17 -21.66 3.68
N GLU A 10 -13.77 -22.80 3.99
CA GLU A 10 -13.12 -23.83 4.80
C GLU A 10 -11.81 -24.26 4.10
N GLY A 11 -10.67 -24.12 4.78
CA GLY A 11 -9.35 -24.43 4.23
C GLY A 11 -8.62 -23.28 3.53
N SER A 12 -9.06 -22.03 3.69
CA SER A 12 -8.27 -20.87 3.25
C SER A 12 -6.81 -20.96 3.77
N PRO A 13 -5.79 -20.74 2.92
CA PRO A 13 -4.41 -20.79 3.36
C PRO A 13 -4.13 -19.82 4.50
N PHE A 14 -3.19 -20.18 5.37
CA PHE A 14 -2.76 -19.31 6.46
C PHE A 14 -2.38 -17.91 5.93
N GLY A 15 -2.82 -16.87 6.65
CA GLY A 15 -2.52 -15.48 6.29
C GLY A 15 -3.31 -14.91 5.11
N THR A 16 -4.27 -15.64 4.53
CA THR A 16 -5.11 -15.14 3.43
C THR A 16 -6.47 -14.59 3.89
N VAL A 17 -6.83 -14.84 5.14
CA VAL A 17 -8.05 -14.33 5.77
C VAL A 17 -7.65 -13.32 6.83
N PRO A 18 -8.07 -12.05 6.71
CA PRO A 18 -7.77 -11.06 7.72
C PRO A 18 -8.52 -11.40 9.01
N ARG A 19 -7.88 -11.15 10.17
CA ARG A 19 -8.60 -11.25 11.46
C ARG A 19 -9.74 -10.22 11.49
N PRO A 20 -10.83 -10.45 12.24
CA PRO A 20 -11.84 -9.43 12.46
C PRO A 20 -11.22 -8.14 13.01
N CYS A 21 -11.42 -7.03 12.31
CA CYS A 21 -10.86 -5.73 12.66
C CYS A 21 -11.79 -4.59 12.24
N LEU A 22 -11.58 -3.40 12.80
CA LEU A 22 -12.23 -2.17 12.36
C LEU A 22 -11.43 -1.54 11.21
N VAL A 23 -12.14 -0.96 10.24
CA VAL A 23 -11.52 -0.11 9.22
C VAL A 23 -11.45 1.32 9.76
N ASP A 24 -10.25 1.88 9.85
CA ASP A 24 -9.98 3.23 10.35
C ASP A 24 -9.11 4.00 9.33
N PRO A 25 -9.71 4.56 8.27
CA PRO A 25 -8.95 5.10 7.14
C PRO A 25 -8.49 6.54 7.40
N GLU A 26 -7.25 6.84 7.04
CA GLU A 26 -6.71 8.20 7.02
C GLU A 26 -6.51 8.71 5.59
N GLN A 27 -6.83 9.99 5.36
CA GLN A 27 -6.55 10.62 4.08
C GLN A 27 -5.12 11.17 4.08
N VAL A 28 -4.30 10.64 3.16
CA VAL A 28 -2.91 11.04 3.00
C VAL A 28 -2.62 11.51 1.58
N VAL A 29 -1.54 12.30 1.43
CA VAL A 29 -0.96 12.64 0.13
C VAL A 29 0.31 11.82 -0.03
N GLU A 30 0.40 11.11 -1.15
CA GLU A 30 1.56 10.30 -1.51
C GLU A 30 1.98 10.54 -2.96
N TYR A 31 3.19 10.08 -3.28
CA TYR A 31 3.85 10.30 -4.57
C TYR A 31 4.31 8.97 -5.17
N PRO A 32 4.61 8.92 -6.48
CA PRO A 32 5.00 7.68 -7.15
C PRO A 32 6.20 7.00 -6.51
N ASN A 33 6.28 5.67 -6.68
CA ASN A 33 7.47 4.89 -6.36
C ASN A 33 8.73 5.47 -7.05
N PRO A 34 9.95 5.34 -6.47
CA PRO A 34 11.17 5.83 -7.09
C PRO A 34 11.35 5.50 -8.57
N ASP A 35 11.01 4.28 -9.00
CA ASP A 35 11.15 3.84 -10.39
C ASP A 35 10.22 4.62 -11.33
N GLU A 36 9.06 5.07 -10.85
CA GLU A 36 8.12 5.90 -11.61
C GLU A 36 8.44 7.40 -11.53
N LEU A 37 9.24 7.82 -10.54
CA LEU A 37 9.70 9.19 -10.39
C LEU A 37 10.75 9.55 -11.44
N GLU A 38 11.52 8.58 -11.93
CA GLU A 38 12.53 8.78 -12.97
C GLU A 38 11.95 9.45 -14.23
N PHE A 39 10.69 9.15 -14.55
CA PHE A 39 9.98 9.74 -15.69
C PHE A 39 9.41 11.14 -15.41
N GLN A 40 9.72 11.75 -14.27
CA GLN A 40 9.15 13.02 -13.78
C GLN A 40 10.26 13.94 -13.24
N PRO A 41 11.14 14.48 -14.11
CA PRO A 41 12.41 15.09 -13.71
C PRO A 41 12.26 16.30 -12.78
N GLU A 42 11.26 17.15 -13.00
CA GLU A 42 10.99 18.29 -12.11
C GLU A 42 10.62 17.83 -10.70
N ARG A 43 9.81 16.78 -10.58
CA ARG A 43 9.46 16.21 -9.27
C ARG A 43 10.66 15.51 -8.65
N ALA A 44 11.42 14.75 -9.44
CA ALA A 44 12.64 14.09 -9.00
C ALA A 44 13.63 15.10 -8.37
N SER A 45 13.86 16.23 -9.05
CA SER A 45 14.75 17.29 -8.55
C SER A 45 14.25 17.91 -7.24
N ARG A 46 12.94 18.17 -7.13
CA ARG A 46 12.33 18.69 -5.90
C ARG A 46 12.46 17.70 -4.74
N MET A 47 12.23 16.41 -4.98
CA MET A 47 12.33 15.37 -3.96
C MET A 47 13.79 15.16 -3.52
N ALA A 48 14.74 15.15 -4.45
CA ALA A 48 16.16 15.07 -4.12
C ALA A 48 16.63 16.25 -3.25
N THR A 49 16.12 17.46 -3.52
CA THR A 49 16.41 18.65 -2.69
C THR A 49 15.82 18.49 -1.29
N LEU A 50 14.60 17.95 -1.17
CA LEU A 50 13.96 17.70 0.11
C LEU A 50 14.69 16.62 0.92
N GLU A 51 15.10 15.51 0.30
CA GLU A 51 15.93 14.49 0.94
C GLU A 51 17.27 15.05 1.40
N ALA A 52 17.95 15.87 0.60
CA ALA A 52 19.23 16.47 0.99
C ALA A 52 19.08 17.50 2.13
N ALA A 53 17.93 18.18 2.21
CA ALA A 53 17.64 19.17 3.24
C ALA A 53 17.06 18.56 4.53
N THR A 54 16.71 17.27 4.53
CA THR A 54 16.07 16.58 5.66
C THR A 54 16.80 15.28 5.97
N ALA A 55 16.41 14.58 7.03
CA ALA A 55 16.86 13.21 7.29
C ALA A 55 15.87 12.17 6.72
N LEU A 56 14.98 12.58 5.82
CA LEU A 56 13.92 11.73 5.28
C LEU A 56 14.39 11.06 3.98
N SER A 57 14.19 9.76 3.90
CA SER A 57 14.28 9.00 2.64
C SER A 57 13.01 9.16 1.81
N TYR A 58 13.15 9.37 0.50
CA TYR A 58 12.02 9.43 -0.44
C TYR A 58 11.26 8.12 -0.46
N PHE A 59 11.98 7.00 -0.62
CA PHE A 59 11.39 5.67 -0.63
C PHE A 59 10.56 5.39 0.63
N ARG A 60 11.08 5.70 1.83
CA ARG A 60 10.40 5.35 3.09
C ARG A 60 9.39 6.40 3.59
N HIS A 61 9.60 7.69 3.30
CA HIS A 61 8.87 8.78 3.96
C HIS A 61 8.22 9.80 3.01
N LEU A 62 8.64 9.91 1.75
CA LEU A 62 8.16 10.97 0.85
C LEU A 62 7.55 10.45 -0.46
N SER A 63 7.46 9.14 -0.63
CA SER A 63 6.91 8.50 -1.82
C SER A 63 5.54 7.88 -1.52
N VAL A 64 5.45 6.56 -1.63
CA VAL A 64 4.26 5.74 -1.50
C VAL A 64 4.03 5.43 -0.02
N ALA A 65 2.85 5.70 0.51
CA ALA A 65 2.44 5.22 1.82
C ALA A 65 2.33 3.68 1.77
N PRO A 66 2.96 2.95 2.71
CA PRO A 66 2.79 1.51 2.81
C PRO A 66 1.35 1.17 3.23
N GLY A 67 1.03 -0.14 3.24
CA GLY A 67 -0.21 -0.62 3.83
C GLY A 67 -1.41 -0.75 2.90
N ILE A 68 -2.54 -1.06 3.52
CA ILE A 68 -3.82 -1.21 2.84
C ILE A 68 -4.38 0.17 2.56
N LYS A 69 -4.68 0.47 1.29
CA LYS A 69 -5.16 1.80 0.89
C LYS A 69 -5.98 1.76 -0.37
N VAL A 70 -6.86 2.75 -0.52
CA VAL A 70 -7.66 2.96 -1.72
C VAL A 70 -7.09 4.12 -2.52
N GLY A 71 -6.89 3.91 -3.82
CA GLY A 71 -6.29 4.87 -4.74
C GLY A 71 -4.79 5.03 -4.53
N GLY A 72 -4.26 6.18 -4.97
CA GLY A 72 -2.84 6.47 -4.87
C GLY A 72 -1.96 5.63 -5.79
N TRP A 73 -0.76 5.30 -5.34
CA TRP A 73 0.31 4.61 -6.06
C TRP A 73 0.57 3.22 -5.47
N PRO A 74 0.76 2.18 -6.29
CA PRO A 74 1.18 0.88 -5.79
C PRO A 74 2.61 0.94 -5.20
N GLY A 75 2.84 0.21 -4.11
CA GLY A 75 4.09 0.20 -3.35
C GLY A 75 5.11 -0.81 -3.87
N TRP A 76 5.30 -0.88 -5.19
CA TRP A 76 6.09 -1.93 -5.84
C TRP A 76 7.47 -2.15 -5.18
N THR A 77 7.76 -3.39 -4.82
CA THR A 77 9.09 -3.91 -4.46
C THR A 77 9.83 -4.44 -5.69
N GLN A 78 9.09 -4.86 -6.71
CA GLN A 78 9.59 -5.21 -8.04
C GLN A 78 9.39 -4.06 -9.04
N PRO A 79 10.00 -4.08 -10.25
CA PRO A 79 9.76 -3.04 -11.24
C PRO A 79 8.26 -2.84 -11.55
N PRO A 80 7.76 -1.59 -11.60
CA PRO A 80 6.34 -1.30 -11.78
C PRO A 80 5.73 -1.96 -13.02
N ARG A 81 4.62 -2.68 -12.84
CA ARG A 81 3.91 -3.37 -13.93
C ARG A 81 2.43 -3.02 -14.01
N TRP A 82 2.15 -1.84 -14.52
CA TRP A 82 0.78 -1.38 -14.76
C TRP A 82 0.02 -2.27 -15.77
N PRO A 83 -1.25 -2.63 -15.51
CA PRO A 83 -2.09 -3.27 -16.52
C PRO A 83 -2.57 -2.27 -17.56
N GLU A 84 -2.70 -2.75 -18.80
CA GLU A 84 -3.36 -2.05 -19.89
C GLU A 84 -4.75 -2.68 -20.13
N CYS A 85 -5.76 -1.84 -20.28
CA CYS A 85 -7.09 -2.28 -20.65
C CYS A 85 -7.16 -2.56 -22.15
N ALA A 86 -8.08 -3.43 -22.59
CA ALA A 86 -8.34 -3.68 -24.02
C ALA A 86 -8.67 -2.42 -24.86
N CYS A 87 -8.98 -1.28 -24.23
CA CYS A 87 -9.17 0.00 -24.92
C CYS A 87 -7.85 0.79 -25.17
N GLY A 88 -6.69 0.24 -24.82
CA GLY A 88 -5.38 0.85 -25.01
C GLY A 88 -4.94 1.80 -23.88
N ARG A 89 -5.74 1.95 -22.81
CA ARG A 89 -5.41 2.82 -21.68
C ARG A 89 -4.77 2.04 -20.55
N ARG A 90 -3.76 2.65 -19.93
CA ARG A 90 -3.25 2.22 -18.61
C ARG A 90 -4.39 2.25 -17.60
N MET A 91 -4.59 1.15 -16.87
CA MET A 91 -5.58 1.08 -15.81
C MET A 91 -5.16 1.89 -14.59
N GLU A 92 -6.14 2.32 -13.80
CA GLU A 92 -5.96 3.11 -12.60
C GLU A 92 -5.83 2.20 -11.37
N HIS A 93 -4.98 2.56 -10.43
CA HIS A 93 -4.86 1.84 -9.16
C HIS A 93 -6.12 2.07 -8.31
N LEU A 94 -6.77 1.00 -7.88
CA LEU A 94 -7.98 1.04 -7.05
C LEU A 94 -7.65 0.78 -5.58
N ILE A 95 -6.96 -0.31 -5.28
CA ILE A 95 -6.70 -0.72 -3.90
C ILE A 95 -5.41 -1.52 -3.80
N THR A 96 -4.61 -1.20 -2.80
CA THR A 96 -3.53 -2.05 -2.29
C THR A 96 -4.07 -2.86 -1.13
N VAL A 97 -3.80 -4.16 -1.13
CA VAL A 97 -3.91 -5.04 0.04
C VAL A 97 -2.51 -5.49 0.39
N SER A 98 -2.06 -5.22 1.62
CA SER A 98 -0.69 -5.47 2.06
C SER A 98 -0.65 -6.40 3.26
N SER A 99 0.43 -7.17 3.39
CA SER A 99 0.71 -7.97 4.59
C SER A 99 1.09 -7.11 5.81
N ARG A 100 1.55 -5.87 5.57
CA ARG A 100 1.91 -4.91 6.61
C ARG A 100 1.42 -3.51 6.26
N GLU A 101 0.96 -2.77 7.26
CA GLU A 101 0.58 -1.36 7.16
C GLU A 101 1.80 -0.44 7.02
N TYR A 102 2.90 -0.73 7.72
CA TYR A 102 4.16 0.02 7.61
C TYR A 102 5.33 -0.83 8.16
N ASP A 103 6.54 -0.28 8.26
CA ASP A 103 7.68 -0.85 8.98
C ASP A 103 8.26 0.20 9.96
N VAL A 104 9.28 -0.17 10.74
CA VAL A 104 9.86 0.71 11.78
C VAL A 104 10.30 2.07 11.24
N GLU A 105 10.84 2.10 10.01
CA GLU A 105 11.37 3.32 9.42
C GLU A 105 10.24 4.16 8.81
N SER A 106 9.42 3.55 7.94
CA SER A 106 8.27 4.21 7.32
C SER A 106 7.21 4.65 8.35
N GLY A 107 7.09 3.95 9.48
CA GLY A 107 6.22 4.32 10.60
C GLY A 107 6.52 5.69 11.20
N LYS A 108 7.75 6.19 11.08
CA LYS A 108 8.10 7.57 11.51
C LYS A 108 7.29 8.64 10.77
N ARG A 109 6.73 8.30 9.60
CA ARG A 109 5.91 9.20 8.78
C ARG A 109 4.46 8.72 8.62
N TRP A 110 4.29 7.41 8.44
CA TRP A 110 3.05 6.79 7.96
C TRP A 110 2.31 6.01 9.03
N ALA A 111 2.82 5.95 10.27
CA ALA A 111 2.01 5.47 11.36
C ALA A 111 0.75 6.35 11.49
N PRO A 112 -0.40 5.76 11.84
CA PRO A 112 -1.63 6.50 12.10
C PRO A 112 -1.39 7.65 13.08
N ILE A 113 -2.15 8.73 12.95
CA ILE A 113 -1.96 9.94 13.75
C ILE A 113 -2.07 9.66 15.25
N GLN A 114 -2.92 8.71 15.64
CA GLN A 114 -3.06 8.23 17.02
C GLN A 114 -1.83 7.52 17.57
N HIS A 115 -0.94 7.02 16.70
CA HIS A 115 0.30 6.34 17.06
C HIS A 115 1.51 7.28 17.05
N VAL A 116 1.36 8.54 16.65
CA VAL A 116 2.46 9.51 16.64
C VAL A 116 2.95 9.77 18.06
N GLY A 117 4.23 9.49 18.30
CA GLY A 117 4.85 9.61 19.62
C GLY A 117 4.54 8.45 20.58
N ALA A 118 3.83 7.42 20.13
CA ALA A 118 3.65 6.18 20.89
C ALA A 118 4.95 5.37 20.92
N ASP A 119 5.28 4.82 22.08
CA ASP A 119 6.39 3.87 22.25
C ASP A 119 5.90 2.47 21.83
N ILE A 120 5.95 2.19 20.52
CA ILE A 120 5.54 0.91 19.93
C ILE A 120 6.78 0.06 19.71
N ASP A 121 6.90 -1.08 20.40
CA ASP A 121 7.98 -2.04 20.14
C ASP A 121 7.61 -2.92 18.94
N PRO A 122 8.33 -2.84 17.80
CA PRO A 122 8.02 -3.62 16.61
C PRO A 122 8.10 -5.14 16.79
N ARG A 123 8.80 -5.62 17.81
CA ARG A 123 8.98 -7.05 18.05
C ARG A 123 7.87 -7.62 18.91
N VAL A 124 7.24 -6.78 19.72
CA VAL A 124 6.25 -7.20 20.72
C VAL A 124 4.85 -6.79 20.31
N ASP A 125 4.69 -5.60 19.74
CA ASP A 125 3.38 -5.00 19.46
C ASP A 125 2.93 -5.17 18.00
N SER A 126 3.71 -5.88 17.17
CA SER A 126 3.56 -5.93 15.70
C SER A 126 2.14 -6.23 15.20
N ILE A 127 1.37 -7.06 15.93
CA ILE A 127 0.03 -7.48 15.53
C ILE A 127 -1.06 -6.59 16.14
N GLU A 128 -0.94 -6.17 17.40
CA GLU A 128 -2.04 -5.46 18.09
C GLU A 128 -1.99 -3.94 17.96
N ARG A 129 -0.79 -3.35 17.92
CA ARG A 129 -0.59 -1.89 17.84
C ARG A 129 0.43 -1.47 16.78
N GLY A 130 1.10 -2.44 16.18
CA GLY A 130 2.18 -2.25 15.23
C GLY A 130 1.74 -2.39 13.79
N TYR A 131 2.51 -3.15 13.04
CA TYR A 131 2.62 -3.08 11.59
C TYR A 131 1.72 -4.06 10.83
N SER A 132 1.07 -5.04 11.47
CA SER A 132 0.29 -6.10 10.79
C SER A 132 -1.06 -6.40 11.47
N PRO A 133 -1.94 -5.40 11.68
CA PRO A 133 -3.21 -5.55 12.39
C PRO A 133 -4.20 -6.51 11.73
N THR A 134 -4.08 -6.75 10.43
CA THR A 134 -4.94 -7.66 9.68
C THR A 134 -4.50 -9.13 9.80
N SER A 135 -3.27 -9.38 10.24
CA SER A 135 -2.63 -10.71 10.22
C SER A 135 -2.57 -11.34 8.81
N LEU A 136 -2.66 -10.53 7.76
CA LEU A 136 -2.44 -10.99 6.39
C LEU A 136 -0.97 -11.33 6.16
N CYS A 137 -0.73 -12.39 5.41
CA CYS A 137 0.57 -12.79 4.91
C CYS A 137 0.39 -13.25 3.46
N ILE A 138 0.68 -12.34 2.53
CA ILE A 138 0.49 -12.56 1.10
C ILE A 138 1.84 -12.94 0.50
N GLY A 139 2.02 -14.24 0.21
CA GLY A 139 3.30 -14.79 -0.23
C GLY A 139 4.37 -14.62 0.85
N ASP A 140 5.53 -14.10 0.50
CA ASP A 140 6.58 -13.73 1.47
C ASP A 140 6.39 -12.26 1.88
N MET A 141 5.38 -11.98 2.71
CA MET A 141 5.07 -10.64 3.24
C MET A 141 4.86 -9.52 2.19
N GLY A 142 4.37 -9.89 1.02
CA GLY A 142 4.14 -9.00 -0.12
C GLY A 142 2.81 -8.26 -0.12
N GLY A 143 2.41 -7.80 -1.31
CA GLY A 143 1.19 -7.02 -1.52
C GLY A 143 0.47 -7.37 -2.83
N MET A 144 -0.84 -7.16 -2.83
CA MET A 144 -1.71 -7.25 -4.00
C MET A 144 -2.24 -5.87 -4.38
N TYR A 145 -2.29 -5.60 -5.67
CA TYR A 145 -2.79 -4.34 -6.21
C TYR A 145 -3.90 -4.64 -7.20
N LEU A 146 -5.07 -4.04 -6.99
CA LEU A 146 -6.18 -4.12 -7.92
C LEU A 146 -6.27 -2.83 -8.73
N PHE A 147 -6.57 -2.98 -10.02
CA PHE A 147 -6.65 -1.90 -10.98
C PHE A 147 -7.97 -1.96 -11.72
N ILE A 148 -8.46 -0.80 -12.15
CA ILE A 148 -9.70 -0.67 -12.92
C ILE A 148 -9.52 0.26 -14.12
N CYS A 149 -10.33 0.05 -15.16
CA CYS A 149 -10.51 1.02 -16.24
C CYS A 149 -11.87 1.70 -16.10
N ARG A 150 -11.90 2.94 -15.59
CA ARG A 150 -13.15 3.70 -15.43
C ARG A 150 -13.73 4.22 -16.75
N SER A 151 -12.92 4.28 -17.80
CA SER A 151 -13.35 4.76 -19.12
C SER A 151 -14.11 3.72 -19.94
N CYS A 152 -14.08 2.44 -19.56
CA CYS A 152 -14.77 1.37 -20.26
C CYS A 152 -16.07 0.98 -19.53
N PRO A 153 -17.14 0.63 -20.25
CA PRO A 153 -18.33 0.07 -19.64
C PRO A 153 -18.00 -1.24 -18.91
N GLY A 154 -18.68 -1.48 -17.78
CA GLY A 154 -18.46 -2.67 -16.95
C GLY A 154 -17.19 -2.63 -16.08
N THR A 155 -16.45 -1.52 -16.10
CA THR A 155 -15.25 -1.28 -15.27
C THR A 155 -14.30 -2.49 -15.23
N PRO A 156 -13.71 -2.88 -16.38
CA PRO A 156 -12.78 -3.99 -16.44
C PRO A 156 -11.67 -3.82 -15.40
N TRP A 157 -11.30 -4.92 -14.76
CA TRP A 157 -10.31 -4.92 -13.69
C TRP A 157 -9.19 -5.92 -13.96
N ALA A 158 -8.05 -5.68 -13.33
CA ALA A 158 -6.91 -6.57 -13.32
C ALA A 158 -6.23 -6.48 -11.95
N TYR A 159 -5.35 -7.43 -11.64
CA TYR A 159 -4.54 -7.36 -10.44
C TYR A 159 -3.06 -7.64 -10.73
N ARG A 160 -2.22 -7.21 -9.80
CA ARG A 160 -0.81 -7.58 -9.71
C ARG A 160 -0.51 -8.04 -8.30
N PHE A 161 0.51 -8.86 -8.19
CA PHE A 161 1.01 -9.37 -6.93
C PHE A 161 2.52 -9.16 -6.94
N ASP A 162 3.04 -8.82 -5.78
CA ASP A 162 4.45 -8.53 -5.54
C ASP A 162 4.88 -9.23 -4.26
N CYS A 163 6.04 -9.88 -4.29
CA CYS A 163 6.67 -10.55 -3.16
C CYS A 163 7.80 -9.69 -2.63
N SER A 164 7.96 -9.64 -1.30
CA SER A 164 9.15 -9.03 -0.68
C SER A 164 10.39 -9.92 -0.76
#